data_AF-A0A4U1CH87-F1
#
_entry.id   AF-A0A4U1CH87-F1
#
_cell.length_a   1.000
_cell.length_b   1.000
_cell.length_c   1.000
_cell.angle_alpha   90.00
_cell.angle_beta   90.00
_cell.angle_gamma   90.00
#
_symmetry.space_group_name_H-M   'P 1'
#
loop_
_entity.id
_entity.type
_entity.pdbx_description
1 polymer ?
#
loop_
_entity_poly.entity_id
_entity_poly.type
_entity_poly.pdbx_seq_one_letter_code
_entity_poly.pdbx_strand_id
1 'polypeptide(L)'
;MNYNITAYGIFITIIVFIIVVVGKLCYSNGNIFVAELIPDHLALCQQINKILLVGYYLVNIGYATMTLAGWETIISLNQLVEVIAIKVSIIISILSLLHYLNIIILTTSIQKLIKSH
;
A
#
# COMPACT_ATOMS: atom_id res chain seq x y z
N MET A 1 -24.23 -16.47 -16.95
CA MET A 1 -23.12 -15.77 -17.64
C MET A 1 -21.96 -15.65 -16.65
N ASN A 2 -20.72 -15.79 -17.11
CA ASN A 2 -19.53 -15.63 -16.26
C ASN A 2 -19.08 -14.16 -16.32
N TYR A 3 -18.96 -13.51 -15.15
CA TYR A 3 -18.56 -12.10 -15.05
C TYR A 3 -17.08 -11.89 -14.68
N ASN A 4 -16.28 -12.96 -14.59
CA ASN A 4 -14.91 -12.90 -14.09
C ASN A 4 -14.00 -11.97 -14.91
N ILE A 5 -14.10 -11.98 -16.24
CA ILE A 5 -13.27 -11.11 -17.09
C ILE A 5 -13.53 -9.63 -16.76
N THR A 6 -14.80 -9.24 -16.64
CA THR A 6 -15.20 -7.89 -16.22
C THR A 6 -14.70 -7.58 -14.82
N ALA A 7 -14.80 -8.54 -13.90
CA ALA A 7 -14.32 -8.40 -12.53
C ALA A 7 -12.80 -8.16 -12.47
N TYR A 8 -12.01 -8.93 -13.23
CA TYR A 8 -10.57 -8.78 -13.31
C TYR A 8 -10.19 -7.40 -13.85
N GLY A 9 -10.86 -6.94 -14.92
CA GLY A 9 -10.62 -5.61 -15.48
C GLY A 9 -10.88 -4.48 -14.48
N ILE A 10 -12.01 -4.54 -13.78
CA ILE A 10 -12.36 -3.55 -12.75
C ILE A 10 -11.35 -3.58 -11.60
N PHE A 11 -11.06 -4.75 -11.06
CA PHE A 11 -10.15 -4.90 -9.93
C PHE A 11 -8.73 -4.44 -10.26
N ILE A 12 -8.17 -4.85 -11.40
CA ILE A 12 -6.83 -4.44 -11.84
C ILE A 12 -6.78 -2.92 -12.00
N THR A 13 -7.82 -2.31 -12.59
CA THR A 13 -7.88 -0.85 -12.76
C THR A 13 -7.85 -0.14 -11.40
N ILE A 14 -8.65 -0.60 -10.43
CA ILE A 14 -8.68 -0.04 -9.07
C ILE A 14 -7.33 -0.23 -8.39
N ILE A 15 -6.74 -1.41 -8.46
CA ILE A 15 -5.45 -1.72 -7.84
C ILE A 15 -4.33 -0.87 -8.44
N VAL A 16 -4.25 -0.75 -9.75
CA VAL A 16 -3.24 0.09 -10.41
C VAL A 16 -3.41 1.56 -10.00
N PHE A 17 -4.65 2.05 -9.95
CA PHE A 17 -4.93 3.39 -9.47
C PHE A 17 -4.41 3.59 -8.03
N ILE A 18 -4.71 2.66 -7.12
CA ILE A 18 -4.21 2.70 -5.73
C ILE A 18 -2.68 2.72 -5.72
N ILE A 19 -2.03 1.76 -6.39
CA ILE A 19 -0.57 1.61 -6.44
C ILE A 19 0.12 2.91 -6.86
N VAL A 20 -0.38 3.54 -7.92
CA VAL A 20 0.25 4.73 -8.49
C VAL A 20 -0.04 5.96 -7.64
N VAL A 21 -1.31 6.23 -7.33
CA VAL A 21 -1.73 7.48 -6.67
C VAL A 21 -1.33 7.49 -5.21
N VAL A 22 -1.68 6.43 -4.46
CA VAL A 22 -1.38 6.35 -3.04
C VAL A 22 0.13 6.18 -2.83
N GLY A 23 0.80 5.37 -3.66
CA GLY A 23 2.26 5.25 -3.62
C GLY A 23 2.97 6.59 -3.80
N LYS A 24 2.55 7.40 -4.79
CA LYS A 24 3.11 8.75 -5.03
C LYS A 24 2.84 9.68 -3.85
N LEU A 25 1.64 9.65 -3.28
CA LEU A 25 1.26 10.48 -2.15
C LEU A 25 2.08 10.12 -0.90
N CYS A 26 2.18 8.83 -0.58
CA CYS A 26 2.99 8.33 0.52
C CYS A 26 4.47 8.68 0.34
N TYR A 27 5.02 8.56 -0.87
CA TYR A 27 6.41 8.92 -1.12
C TYR A 27 6.65 10.43 -0.96
N SER A 28 5.79 11.28 -1.54
CA SER A 28 5.95 12.73 -1.43
C SER A 28 5.86 13.20 0.02
N ASN A 29 4.81 12.78 0.74
CA ASN A 29 4.60 13.19 2.13
C ASN A 29 5.59 12.52 3.09
N GLY A 30 5.98 11.27 2.80
CA GLY A 30 6.96 10.53 3.58
C GLY A 30 8.35 11.17 3.54
N ASN A 31 8.75 11.76 2.40
CA ASN A 31 10.03 12.48 2.34
C ASN A 31 10.04 13.69 3.28
N ILE A 32 8.93 14.43 3.37
CA ILE A 32 8.79 15.57 4.29
C ILE A 32 8.85 15.07 5.73
N PHE A 33 8.05 14.06 6.07
CA PHE A 33 8.00 13.48 7.41
C PHE A 33 9.35 12.95 7.91
N VAL A 34 10.06 12.16 7.10
CA VAL A 34 11.35 11.58 7.51
C VAL A 34 12.44 12.66 7.57
N ALA A 35 12.40 13.67 6.69
CA ALA A 35 13.33 14.80 6.75
C ALA A 35 13.16 15.64 8.03
N GLU A 36 11.93 15.87 8.49
CA GLU A 36 11.67 16.55 9.76
C GLU A 36 12.16 15.75 10.97
N LEU A 37 12.14 14.42 10.90
CA LEU A 37 12.65 13.55 11.96
C LEU A 37 14.19 13.50 12.03
N ILE A 38 14.88 13.66 10.90
CA ILE A 38 16.36 13.59 10.81
C ILE A 38 16.89 14.67 9.84
N PRO A 39 16.87 15.96 10.23
CA PRO A 39 17.11 17.08 9.32
C PRO A 39 18.51 17.07 8.67
N ASP A 40 19.54 16.61 9.39
CA ASP A 40 20.93 16.64 8.92
C ASP A 40 21.29 15.47 7.97
N HIS A 41 20.35 14.55 7.68
CA HIS A 41 20.61 13.34 6.92
C HIS A 41 19.65 13.13 5.75
N LEU A 42 19.41 14.18 4.95
CA LEU A 42 18.48 14.17 3.81
C LEU A 42 18.66 12.98 2.83
N ALA A 43 19.91 12.61 2.52
CA ALA A 43 20.19 11.48 1.62
C ALA A 43 19.71 10.14 2.22
N LEU A 44 19.88 9.96 3.53
CA LEU A 44 19.39 8.78 4.24
C LEU A 44 17.85 8.78 4.29
N CYS A 45 17.23 9.93 4.55
CA CYS A 45 15.77 10.08 4.58
C CYS A 45 15.13 9.64 3.25
N GLN A 46 15.72 10.06 2.12
CA GLN A 46 15.28 9.64 0.79
C GLN A 46 15.45 8.13 0.57
N GLN A 47 16.56 7.54 1.02
CA GLN A 47 16.80 6.10 0.88
C GLN A 47 15.80 5.27 1.70
N ILE A 48 15.53 5.68 2.94
CA ILE A 48 14.53 5.04 3.81
C ILE A 48 13.17 5.05 3.12
N ASN A 49 12.73 6.22 2.63
CA ASN A 49 11.43 6.34 2.00
C ASN A 49 11.33 5.58 0.66
N LYS A 50 12.43 5.47 -0.10
CA LYS A 50 12.50 4.60 -1.29
C LYS A 50 12.30 3.12 -0.92
N ILE A 51 12.95 2.65 0.13
CA ILE A 51 12.81 1.26 0.61
C ILE A 51 11.37 0.99 1.05
N LEU A 52 10.75 1.93 1.78
CA LEU A 52 9.34 1.83 2.18
C LEU A 52 8.40 1.80 0.97
N LEU A 53 8.67 2.62 -0.07
CA LEU A 53 7.91 2.60 -1.30
C LEU A 53 8.04 1.27 -2.07
N VAL A 54 9.24 0.68 -2.09
CA VAL A 54 9.45 -0.66 -2.67
C VAL A 54 8.64 -1.71 -1.90
N GLY A 55 8.66 -1.67 -0.56
CA GLY A 55 7.83 -2.55 0.27
C GLY A 55 6.34 -2.39 -0.02
N TYR A 56 5.88 -1.15 -0.15
CA TYR A 56 4.50 -0.83 -0.57
C TYR A 56 4.14 -1.46 -1.91
N TYR A 57 5.01 -1.38 -2.93
CA TYR A 57 4.76 -2.02 -4.22
C TYR A 57 4.71 -3.54 -4.13
N LEU A 58 5.63 -4.16 -3.39
CA LEU A 58 5.67 -5.61 -3.21
C LEU A 58 4.39 -6.14 -2.54
N VAL A 59 3.90 -5.46 -1.49
CA VAL A 59 2.65 -5.85 -0.82
C VAL A 59 1.45 -5.75 -1.77
N ASN A 60 1.34 -4.68 -2.54
CA ASN A 60 0.23 -4.50 -3.47
C ASN A 60 0.25 -5.51 -4.62
N ILE A 61 1.43 -5.73 -5.23
CA ILE A 61 1.58 -6.70 -6.33
C ILE A 61 1.33 -8.12 -5.81
N GLY A 62 1.87 -8.46 -4.64
CA GLY A 62 1.62 -9.74 -3.96
C GLY A 62 0.14 -9.98 -3.70
N TYR A 63 -0.55 -8.98 -3.12
CA TYR A 63 -2.00 -9.07 -2.88
C TYR A 63 -2.79 -9.24 -4.18
N ALA A 64 -2.48 -8.45 -5.21
CA ALA A 64 -3.19 -8.49 -6.49
C ALA A 64 -3.04 -9.85 -7.18
N THR A 65 -1.82 -10.40 -7.22
CA THR A 65 -1.53 -11.71 -7.80
C THR A 65 -2.21 -12.84 -7.03
N MET A 66 -2.13 -12.84 -5.69
CA MET A 66 -2.85 -13.82 -4.86
C MET A 66 -4.37 -13.75 -5.05
N THR A 67 -4.93 -12.54 -5.15
CA THR A 67 -6.37 -12.35 -5.36
C THR A 67 -6.82 -12.88 -6.72
N LEU A 68 -6.05 -12.61 -7.78
CA LEU A 68 -6.34 -13.11 -9.12
C LEU A 68 -6.21 -14.64 -9.21
N ALA A 69 -5.25 -15.24 -8.52
CA ALA A 69 -5.06 -16.69 -8.50
C ALA A 69 -6.17 -17.44 -7.76
N GLY A 70 -6.71 -16.87 -6.68
CA GLY A 70 -7.72 -17.50 -5.82
C GLY A 70 -9.17 -17.10 -6.14
N TRP A 71 -9.47 -16.71 -7.37
CA TRP A 71 -10.76 -16.09 -7.70
C TRP A 71 -11.82 -17.11 -8.12
N GLU A 72 -12.94 -17.14 -7.38
CA GLU A 72 -14.09 -18.01 -7.68
C GLU A 72 -14.94 -17.53 -8.86
N THR A 73 -15.86 -18.37 -9.35
CA THR A 73 -16.74 -17.99 -10.46
C THR A 73 -17.83 -17.03 -9.98
N ILE A 74 -17.93 -15.86 -10.64
CA ILE A 74 -18.97 -14.86 -10.40
C ILE A 74 -20.13 -15.09 -11.36
N ILE A 75 -21.30 -15.40 -10.79
CA ILE A 75 -22.50 -15.78 -11.53
C ILE A 75 -23.55 -14.66 -11.62
N SER A 76 -23.42 -13.58 -10.84
CA SER A 76 -24.36 -12.44 -10.83
C SER A 76 -23.67 -11.09 -10.67
N LEU A 77 -24.35 -10.01 -11.08
CA LEU A 77 -23.87 -8.63 -10.92
C LEU A 77 -23.78 -8.21 -9.45
N ASN A 78 -24.67 -8.69 -8.59
CA ASN A 78 -24.61 -8.38 -7.16
C ASN A 78 -23.34 -8.99 -6.54
N GLN A 79 -23.05 -10.25 -6.88
CA GLN A 79 -21.83 -10.93 -6.44
C GLN A 79 -20.56 -10.26 -6.98
N LEU A 80 -20.60 -9.72 -8.21
CA LEU A 80 -19.49 -8.94 -8.78
C LEU A 80 -19.14 -7.76 -7.86
N VAL A 81 -20.12 -6.94 -7.52
CA VAL A 81 -19.91 -5.74 -6.70
C VAL A 81 -19.42 -6.12 -5.30
N GLU A 82 -20.02 -7.14 -4.70
CA GLU A 82 -19.65 -7.64 -3.37
C GLU A 82 -18.19 -8.13 -3.34
N VAL A 83 -17.80 -8.98 -4.31
CA VAL A 83 -16.43 -9.51 -4.38
C VAL A 83 -15.42 -8.38 -4.56
N ILE A 84 -15.67 -7.44 -5.46
CA ILE A 84 -14.77 -6.30 -5.67
C ILE A 84 -14.65 -5.46 -4.40
N ALA A 85 -15.77 -5.14 -3.74
CA ALA A 85 -15.77 -4.36 -2.50
C ALA A 85 -14.98 -5.05 -1.38
N ILE A 86 -15.15 -6.37 -1.21
CA ILE A 86 -14.42 -7.14 -0.21
C ILE A 86 -12.91 -7.13 -0.51
N LYS A 87 -12.49 -7.43 -1.74
CA LYS A 87 -11.06 -7.46 -2.07
C LYS A 87 -10.40 -6.07 -1.94
N VAL A 88 -11.08 -5.03 -2.42
CA VAL A 88 -10.58 -3.65 -2.32
C VAL A 88 -10.52 -3.20 -0.86
N SER A 89 -11.51 -3.52 -0.02
CA SER A 89 -11.47 -3.14 1.40
C SER A 89 -10.30 -3.80 2.13
N ILE A 90 -10.01 -5.08 1.86
CA ILE A 90 -8.89 -5.79 2.47
C ILE A 90 -7.55 -5.09 2.17
N ILE A 91 -7.25 -4.78 0.91
CA ILE A 91 -5.97 -4.12 0.59
C ILE A 91 -5.90 -2.71 1.19
N ILE A 92 -6.99 -1.94 1.19
CA ILE A 92 -7.01 -0.62 1.82
C ILE A 92 -6.75 -0.73 3.32
N SER A 93 -7.35 -1.71 4.01
CA SER A 93 -7.11 -1.97 5.43
C SER A 93 -5.66 -2.36 5.70
N ILE A 94 -5.08 -3.25 4.88
CA ILE A 94 -3.66 -3.64 4.98
C ILE A 94 -2.76 -2.42 4.82
N LEU A 95 -3.01 -1.59 3.80
CA LEU A 95 -2.21 -0.38 3.54
C LEU A 95 -2.35 0.65 4.66
N SER A 96 -3.56 0.84 5.19
CA SER A 96 -3.76 1.73 6.35
C SER A 96 -2.96 1.25 7.55
N LEU A 97 -3.02 -0.04 7.88
CA LEU A 97 -2.26 -0.60 8.99
C LEU A 97 -0.76 -0.47 8.77
N LEU A 98 -0.27 -0.84 7.58
CA LEU A 98 1.13 -0.71 7.20
C LEU A 98 1.61 0.74 7.33
N HIS A 99 0.80 1.71 6.91
CA HIS A 99 1.15 3.12 6.99
C HIS A 99 1.30 3.60 8.44
N TYR A 100 0.35 3.25 9.31
CA TYR A 100 0.46 3.57 10.73
C TYR A 100 1.67 2.90 11.39
N LEU A 101 1.93 1.63 11.06
CA LEU A 101 3.12 0.91 11.54
C LEU A 101 4.41 1.61 11.10
N ASN A 102 4.50 2.04 9.83
CA ASN A 102 5.67 2.76 9.33
C ASN A 102 5.92 4.04 10.14
N ILE A 103 4.89 4.85 10.40
CA ILE A 103 4.99 6.08 11.19
C ILE A 103 5.48 5.78 12.61
N ILE A 104 4.87 4.79 13.28
CA ILE A 104 5.22 4.42 14.65
C ILE A 104 6.67 3.91 14.72
N ILE A 105 7.07 3.01 13.83
CA ILE A 105 8.42 2.41 13.81
C ILE A 105 9.46 3.48 13.55
N LEU A 106 9.26 4.35 12.56
CA LEU A 106 10.17 5.46 12.26
C LEU A 106 10.34 6.38 13.46
N THR A 107 9.23 6.86 14.01
CA THR A 107 9.24 7.81 15.13
C THR A 107 9.94 7.21 16.35
N THR A 108 9.57 5.99 16.72
CA THR A 108 10.13 5.33 17.92
C THR A 108 11.59 4.93 17.74
N SER A 109 12.01 4.49 16.55
CA SER A 109 13.42 4.12 16.29
C SER A 109 14.32 5.34 16.31
N ILE A 110 13.88 6.47 15.75
CA ILE A 110 14.65 7.72 15.74
C ILE A 110 14.74 8.33 17.14
N GLN A 111 13.64 8.32 17.91
CA GLN A 111 13.66 8.78 19.30
C GLN A 111 14.63 7.97 20.18
N LYS A 112 14.76 6.66 19.96
CA LYS A 112 15.74 5.83 20.67
C LYS A 112 17.17 6.21 20.33
N LEU A 113 17.47 6.51 19.07
CA LEU A 113 18.79 6.95 18.63
C LEU A 113 19.16 8.29 19.28
N ILE A 114 18.25 9.27 19.26
CA ILE A 114 18.48 10.59 19.87
C ILE A 114 18.73 10.48 21.37
N LYS A 115 17.96 9.66 22.11
CA LYS A 115 18.16 9.49 23.57
C LYS A 115 19.42 8.71 23.95
N SER A 116 20.06 8.04 23.01
CA SER A 116 21.28 7.25 23.26
C SER A 116 22.57 8.07 23.13
N HIS A 117 22.47 9.31 22.66
CA HIS A 117 23.53 10.32 22.62
C HIS A 117 23.20 11.46 23.59
#